data_AF-A0A6L4B8C9-F1
#
_entry.id   AF-A0A6L4B8C9-F1
#
_cell.length_a   1.000
_cell.length_b   1.000
_cell.length_c   1.000
_cell.angle_alpha   90.00
_cell.angle_beta   90.00
_cell.angle_gamma   90.00
#
_symmetry.space_group_name_H-M   'P 1'
#
loop_
_entity.id
_entity.type
_entity.pdbx_description
1 polymer ?
#
loop_
_entity_poly.entity_id
_entity_poly.type
_entity_poly.pdbx_seq_one_letter_code
_entity_poly.pdbx_strand_id
1 'polypeptide(L)' 'MCIGRATDTLLARVVQIFGSAQPHHAYRFANARGSRMKVLVNDGFGLWLVARRLHQGRFVWPAPTAEGRLVLS' A
#
# COMPACT_ATOMS: atom_id res chain seq x y z
N MET A 1 -10.78 -0.06 -16.43
CA MET A 1 -10.50 -0.19 -14.99
C MET A 1 -10.17 -1.64 -14.69
N CYS A 2 -8.89 -2.01 -14.64
CA CYS A 2 -8.49 -3.41 -14.44
C CYS A 2 -8.25 -3.65 -12.94
N ILE A 3 -9.26 -4.15 -12.23
CA ILE A 3 -9.06 -4.68 -10.87
C ILE A 3 -8.39 -6.05 -11.01
N GLY A 4 -7.06 -6.05 -11.16
CA GLY A 4 -6.29 -7.29 -11.22
C GLY A 4 -6.27 -8.03 -9.87
N ARG A 5 -5.97 -9.33 -9.88
CA ARG A 5 -5.87 -10.19 -8.67
C ARG A 5 -5.07 -9.57 -7.51
N ALA A 6 -3.99 -8.85 -7.82
CA ALA A 6 -3.16 -8.21 -6.81
C ALA A 6 -3.87 -7.08 -6.05
N THR A 7 -4.77 -6.35 -6.72
CA THR A 7 -5.54 -5.27 -6.10
C THR A 7 -6.53 -5.84 -5.10
N ASP A 8 -7.26 -6.90 -5.49
CA ASP A 8 -8.25 -7.56 -4.65
C ASP A 8 -7.63 -8.15 -3.37
N THR A 9 -6.50 -8.87 -3.49
CA THR A 9 -5.80 -9.42 -2.32
C THR A 9 -5.29 -8.32 -1.37
N LEU A 10 -4.78 -7.22 -1.90
CA LEU A 10 -4.30 -6.12 -1.06
C LEU A 10 -5.46 -5.37 -0.40
N LEU A 11 -6.55 -5.15 -1.14
CA LEU A 11 -7.76 -4.52 -0.59
C LEU A 11 -8.35 -5.37 0.53
N ALA A 12 -8.47 -6.69 0.34
CA ALA A 12 -8.92 -7.61 1.37
C ALA A 12 -8.05 -7.49 2.64
N ARG A 13 -6.73 -7.37 2.48
CA ARG A 13 -5.81 -7.16 3.62
C ARG A 13 -6.01 -5.82 4.32
N VAL A 14 -6.26 -4.75 3.57
CA VAL A 14 -6.59 -3.42 4.15
C VAL A 14 -7.87 -3.52 4.96
N VAL A 15 -8.94 -4.07 4.39
CA VAL A 15 -10.23 -4.22 5.07
C VAL A 15 -10.10 -5.08 6.32
N GLN A 16 -9.34 -6.17 6.25
CA GLN A 16 -9.10 -7.06 7.39
C GLN A 16 -8.39 -6.38 8.58
N ILE A 17 -7.51 -5.40 8.32
CA ILE A 17 -6.73 -4.72 9.37
C ILE A 17 -7.40 -3.42 9.83
N PHE A 18 -7.92 -2.64 8.89
CA PHE A 18 -8.40 -1.27 9.13
C PHE A 18 -9.93 -1.14 9.06
N GLY A 19 -10.66 -2.22 8.77
CA GLY A 19 -12.12 -2.24 8.61
C GLY A 19 -12.61 -1.70 7.26
N SER A 20 -11.92 -0.75 6.65
CA SER A 20 -12.23 -0.22 5.32
C SER A 20 -11.00 0.44 4.68
N ALA A 21 -11.05 0.62 3.35
CA ALA A 21 -10.09 1.47 2.64
C ALA A 21 -10.58 2.93 2.69
N GLN A 22 -9.99 3.74 3.57
CA GLN A 22 -10.41 5.11 3.81
C GLN A 22 -10.17 6.01 2.58
N PRO A 23 -11.08 6.96 2.27
CA PRO A 23 -10.85 7.98 1.23
C PRO A 23 -9.60 8.81 1.51
N HIS A 24 -8.90 9.24 0.46
CA HIS A 24 -7.67 10.03 0.54
C HIS A 24 -6.51 9.37 1.32
N HIS A 25 -6.47 8.03 1.36
CA HIS A 25 -5.44 7.27 2.05
C HIS A 25 -4.62 6.39 1.10
N ALA A 26 -3.35 6.20 1.43
CA ALA A 26 -2.43 5.32 0.74
C ALA A 26 -1.93 4.21 1.67
N TYR A 27 -2.18 2.96 1.28
CA TYR A 27 -1.74 1.76 2.00
C TYR A 27 -0.54 1.15 1.28
N ARG A 28 0.62 1.13 1.94
CA ARG A 28 1.87 0.65 1.35
C ARG A 28 2.23 -0.73 1.88
N PHE A 29 2.68 -1.59 0.96
CA PHE A 29 3.14 -2.95 1.22
C PHE A 29 4.55 -3.13 0.66
N ALA A 30 5.42 -3.76 1.42
CA ALA A 30 6.75 -4.17 0.98
C ALA A 30 6.96 -5.66 1.24
N ASN A 31 7.76 -6.31 0.41
CA ASN A 31 8.25 -7.65 0.75
C ASN A 31 9.35 -7.57 1.81
N ALA A 32 9.62 -8.68 2.51
CA ALA A 32 10.66 -8.73 3.55
C ALA A 32 12.06 -8.32 3.04
N ARG A 33 12.38 -8.61 1.76
CA ARG A 33 13.63 -8.18 1.11
C ARG A 33 13.67 -6.68 0.81
N GLY A 34 12.53 -6.00 0.79
CA GLY A 34 12.41 -4.56 0.50
C GLY A 34 12.66 -4.18 -0.97
N SER A 35 12.78 -5.13 -1.90
CA SER A 35 13.02 -4.83 -3.33
C SER A 35 11.74 -4.63 -4.15
N ARG A 36 10.58 -4.97 -3.59
CA ARG A 36 9.26 -4.79 -4.22
C ARG A 36 8.36 -3.99 -3.29
N MET A 37 7.70 -2.98 -3.84
CA MET A 37 6.70 -2.18 -3.14
C MET A 37 5.41 -2.17 -3.94
N LYS A 38 4.29 -2.20 -3.24
CA LYS A 38 2.96 -1.91 -3.78
C LYS A 38 2.31 -0.82 -2.94
N VAL A 39 1.61 0.11 -3.56
CA VAL A 39 0.84 1.16 -2.89
C VAL A 39 -0.58 1.13 -3.44
N LEU A 40 -1.54 0.80 -2.57
CA LEU A 40 -2.97 0.91 -2.86
C LEU A 40 -3.44 2.29 -2.39
N VAL A 41 -3.93 3.11 -3.31
CA VAL A 41 -4.38 4.47 -3.01
C VAL A 41 -5.87 4.55 -3.25
N ASN A 42 -6.60 5.05 -2.25
CA ASN A 42 -7.98 5.51 -2.40
C ASN A 42 -7.95 7.03 -2.53
N ASP A 43 -8.27 7.56 -3.71
CA ASP A 43 -8.28 9.00 -3.96
C ASP A 43 -9.59 9.70 -3.53
N GLY A 44 -10.60 8.93 -3.08
CA GLY A 44 -11.93 9.41 -2.73
C GLY A 44 -12.97 9.15 -3.82
N PHE A 45 -12.56 9.02 -5.09
CA PHE A 45 -13.43 8.62 -6.19
C PHE A 45 -13.20 7.17 -6.61
N GLY A 46 -11.98 6.68 -6.45
CA GLY A 46 -11.64 5.32 -6.84
C GLY A 46 -10.46 4.74 -6.08
N LEU A 47 -10.10 3.53 -6.50
CA LEU A 47 -8.92 2.81 -6.03
C LEU A 47 -7.97 2.60 -7.20
N TRP A 48 -6.69 2.89 -6.96
CA TRP A 48 -5.63 2.59 -7.90
C TRP A 48 -4.42 1.97 -7.21
N LEU A 49 -3.68 1.14 -7.95
CA LEU A 49 -2.55 0.39 -7.45
C LEU A 49 -1.29 0.76 -8.24
N VAL A 50 -0.27 1.21 -7.52
CA VAL A 50 1.09 1.39 -8.06
C VAL A 50 1.96 0.26 -7.55
N ALA A 51 2.75 -0.36 -8.43
CA ALA A 51 3.75 -1.35 -8.06
C ALA A 51 5.12 -0.93 -8.60
N ARG A 52 6.15 -1.01 -7.76
CA ARG A 52 7.54 -0.76 -8.15
C ARG A 52 8.43 -1.90 -7.72
N ARG A 53 9.29 -2.34 -8.63
CA ARG A 53 10.37 -3.29 -8.36
C ARG A 53 11.70 -2.60 -8.60
N LEU A 54 12.63 -2.77 -7.67
CA LEU A 54 14.01 -2.38 -7.87
C LEU A 54 14.80 -3.57 -8.45
N HIS A 55 15.60 -3.30 -9.46
CA HIS A 55 16.53 -4.30 -10.02
C HIS A 55 17.70 -4.56 -9.06
N GLN A 56 18.14 -3.51 -8.35
CA GLN A 56 19.18 -3.56 -7.32
C GLN A 56 18.78 -2.71 -6.11
N GLY A 57 19.25 -3.08 -4.92
CA GLY A 57 18.97 -2.38 -3.67
C GLY A 57 17.62 -2.72 -3.02
N ARG A 58 17.22 -1.89 -2.04
CA ARG A 58 15.96 -2.02 -1.29
C ARG A 58 15.37 -0.63 -1.03
N PHE A 59 14.05 -0.56 -0.91
CA PHE A 59 13.36 0.60 -0.38
C PHE A 59 13.71 0.77 1.10
N VAL A 60 13.96 2.03 1.50
CA VAL A 60 14.07 2.39 2.91
C VAL A 60 12.65 2.48 3.46
N TRP A 61 12.41 1.75 4.54
CA TRP A 61 11.12 1.76 5.24
C TRP A 61 11.27 2.56 6.54
N PRO A 62 10.33 3.45 6.88
CA PRO A 62 10.34 4.11 8.17
C PRO A 62 10.24 3.06 9.28
N ALA A 63 10.91 3.29 10.40
CA ALA A 63 10.75 2.44 11.57
C ALA A 63 9.26 2.38 11.95
N PRO A 64 8.73 1.22 12.37
CA PRO A 64 7.35 1.11 12.80
C PRO A 64 7.12 2.09 13.96
N THR A 65 6.28 3.10 13.72
CA THR A 65 5.77 3.98 14.78
C THR A 65 4.68 3.23 15.54
N ALA A 66 4.43 3.59 16.79
CA ALA A 66 3.37 2.98 17.60
C ALA A 66 1.99 3.05 16.91
N GLU A 67 1.76 4.06 16.07
CA GLU A 67 0.50 4.28 15.37
C GLU A 67 0.42 3.69 13.96
N GLY A 68 1.55 3.29 13.36
CA GLY A 68 1.59 2.70 12.01
C GLY A 68 1.06 3.60 10.87
N ARG A 69 0.72 4.87 11.15
CA ARG A 69 0.18 5.86 10.21
C ARG A 69 1.15 7.02 10.07
N LEU A 70 1.33 7.49 8.83
CA LEU A 70 2.10 8.69 8.51
C LEU A 70 1.18 9.65 7.75
N VAL A 71 1.13 10.90 8.21
CA VAL A 71 0.43 11.98 7.51
C VAL A 71 1.41 12.63 6.54
N LEU A 72 1.02 12.72 5.27
CA LEU A 72 1.78 13.44 4.25
C LEU A 72 1.25 14.88 4.21
N SER A 73 2.16 15.86 4.30
CA SER A 73 1.87 17.30 4.22
C SER A 73 1.87 17.80 2.78
#